data_AF-A0A1Y0XYT5-F1
#
_entry.id   AF-A0A1Y0XYT5-F1
#
_cell.length_a   1.000
_cell.length_b   1.000
_cell.length_c   1.000
_cell.angle_alpha   90.00
_cell.angle_beta   90.00
_cell.angle_gamma   90.00
#
_symmetry.space_group_name_H-M   'P 1'
#
loop_
_entity.id
_entity.type
_entity.pdbx_description
1 polymer ?
#
loop_
_entity_poly.entity_id
_entity_poly.type
_entity_poly.pdbx_seq_one_letter_code
_entity_poly.pdbx_strand_id
1 'polypeptide(L)'
;MTSWKSTDDVLHIIAQEEWHDDARIIGTVEGLIRLRNAIQAALDAPNETQKATVMTNDGEGFFALVRCVSADYADDIPCGYTADCAKDKRECPEWFND
;
A
#
# COMPACT_ATOMS: atom_id res chain seq x y z
N MET A 1 13.12 2.79 -33.35
CA MET A 1 13.01 2.06 -32.08
C MET A 1 12.21 2.92 -31.14
N THR A 2 10.99 2.53 -30.80
CA THR A 2 10.17 3.28 -29.86
C THR A 2 10.84 3.17 -28.50
N SER A 3 11.39 4.29 -28.02
CA SER A 3 11.90 4.41 -26.65
C SER A 3 10.76 4.03 -25.70
N TRP A 4 10.93 2.97 -24.92
CA TRP A 4 9.99 2.68 -23.84
C TRP A 4 10.00 3.86 -22.87
N LYS A 5 8.83 4.32 -22.43
CA LYS A 5 8.74 5.26 -21.30
C LYS A 5 9.47 4.62 -20.11
N SER A 6 10.34 5.36 -19.43
CA SER A 6 10.89 4.92 -18.15
C SER A 6 9.71 4.65 -17.21
N THR A 7 9.47 3.37 -16.97
CA THR A 7 8.37 2.82 -16.14
C THR A 7 8.97 2.11 -14.93
N ASP A 8 10.21 2.44 -14.61
CA ASP A 8 11.08 1.64 -13.76
C ASP A 8 10.66 1.62 -12.30
N ASP A 9 9.48 2.14 -11.90
CA ASP A 9 9.00 2.12 -10.52
C ASP A 9 7.47 2.15 -10.39
N VAL A 10 6.74 1.79 -11.45
CA VAL A 10 5.27 1.87 -11.42
C VAL A 10 4.69 0.83 -10.47
N LEU A 11 3.81 1.26 -9.56
CA LEU A 11 3.04 0.41 -8.66
C LEU A 11 1.62 0.98 -8.51
N HIS A 12 0.63 0.10 -8.65
CA HIS A 12 -0.76 0.34 -8.33
C HIS A 12 -1.14 -0.54 -7.14
N ILE A 13 -1.61 0.09 -6.06
CA ILE A 13 -2.23 -0.58 -4.91
C ILE A 13 -3.70 -0.16 -4.93
N ILE A 14 -4.58 -1.11 -5.23
CA ILE A 14 -6.02 -0.89 -5.36
C ILE A 14 -6.70 -1.77 -4.32
N ALA A 15 -7.35 -1.12 -3.36
CA ALA A 15 -8.12 -1.82 -2.35
C ALA A 15 -9.40 -2.42 -2.94
N GLN A 16 -9.97 -3.39 -2.23
CA GLN A 16 -11.21 -4.05 -2.61
C GLN A 16 -12.38 -3.05 -2.63
N GLU A 17 -13.37 -3.28 -3.51
CA GLU A 17 -14.53 -2.40 -3.64
C GLU A 17 -15.47 -2.57 -2.44
N GLU A 18 -15.91 -3.81 -2.20
CA GLU A 18 -16.76 -4.17 -1.06
C GLU A 18 -16.31 -5.49 -0.38
N TRP A 19 -17.10 -5.99 0.57
CA TRP A 19 -16.80 -7.23 1.28
C TRP A 19 -16.67 -8.40 0.29
N HIS A 20 -15.67 -9.26 0.51
CA HIS A 20 -15.40 -10.45 -0.30
C HIS A 20 -14.83 -10.21 -1.71
N ASP A 21 -14.58 -8.96 -2.10
CA ASP A 21 -13.88 -8.65 -3.35
C ASP A 21 -12.35 -8.80 -3.23
N ASP A 22 -11.68 -8.81 -4.39
CA ASP A 22 -10.23 -8.84 -4.48
C ASP A 22 -9.61 -7.44 -4.33
N ALA A 23 -8.50 -7.36 -3.60
CA ALA A 23 -7.53 -6.27 -3.75
C ALA A 23 -6.52 -6.59 -4.88
N ARG A 24 -5.88 -5.56 -5.43
CA ARG A 24 -4.89 -5.70 -6.50
C ARG A 24 -3.60 -4.96 -6.13
N ILE A 25 -2.47 -5.65 -6.27
CA ILE A 25 -1.12 -5.06 -6.26
C ILE A 25 -0.49 -5.36 -7.62
N ILE A 26 -0.32 -4.35 -8.46
CA ILE A 26 0.12 -4.50 -9.85
C ILE A 26 1.21 -3.47 -10.10
N GLY A 27 2.39 -3.90 -10.51
CA GLY A 27 3.50 -2.99 -10.77
C GLY A 27 4.53 -3.57 -11.73
N THR A 28 5.49 -2.74 -12.11
CA THR A 28 6.71 -3.22 -12.78
C THR A 28 7.58 -4.00 -11.80
N VAL A 29 8.57 -4.71 -12.34
CA VAL A 29 9.50 -5.53 -11.53
C VAL A 29 10.10 -4.72 -10.39
N GLU A 30 10.60 -3.53 -10.70
CA GLU A 30 11.23 -2.65 -9.72
C GLU A 30 10.23 -2.07 -8.70
N GLY A 31 9.04 -1.64 -9.13
CA GLY A 31 7.98 -1.20 -8.22
C GLY A 31 7.57 -2.29 -7.22
N LEU A 32 7.44 -3.53 -7.69
CA LEU A 32 7.15 -4.69 -6.84
C LEU A 32 8.33 -5.05 -5.93
N ILE A 33 9.58 -4.96 -6.41
CA ILE A 33 10.78 -5.15 -5.60
C ILE A 33 10.85 -4.12 -4.47
N ARG A 34 10.55 -2.84 -4.75
CA ARG A 34 10.53 -1.80 -3.72
C ARG A 34 9.48 -2.06 -2.66
N LEU A 35 8.27 -2.43 -3.05
CA LEU A 35 7.23 -2.83 -2.09
C LEU A 35 7.68 -4.03 -1.25
N ARG A 36 8.21 -5.08 -1.89
CA ARG A 36 8.73 -6.27 -1.19
C ARG A 36 9.82 -5.89 -0.18
N ASN A 37 10.75 -5.02 -0.55
CA ASN A 37 11.84 -4.62 0.34
C ASN A 37 11.31 -3.81 1.55
N ALA A 38 10.30 -2.94 1.35
CA ALA A 38 9.65 -2.23 2.45
C ALA A 38 8.88 -3.18 3.38
N ILE A 39 8.20 -4.20 2.83
CA ILE A 39 7.59 -5.27 3.62
C ILE A 39 8.63 -6.01 4.44
N GLN A 40 9.75 -6.42 3.83
CA GLN A 40 10.81 -7.12 4.54
C GLN A 40 11.38 -6.26 5.68
N ALA A 41 11.67 -4.98 5.42
CA ALA A 41 12.15 -4.07 6.44
C ALA A 41 11.15 -3.91 7.60
N ALA A 42 9.84 -3.88 7.33
CA ALA A 42 8.81 -3.77 8.36
C ALA A 42 8.69 -5.04 9.21
N LEU A 43 8.97 -6.21 8.61
CA LEU A 43 9.06 -7.47 9.34
C LEU A 43 10.32 -7.53 10.22
N ASP A 44 11.44 -6.98 9.73
CA ASP A 44 12.71 -6.93 10.46
C ASP A 44 12.69 -5.93 11.63
N ALA A 45 11.87 -4.88 11.53
CA ALA A 45 11.67 -3.85 12.56
C ALA A 45 10.16 -3.62 12.85
N PRO A 46 9.50 -4.52 13.61
CA PRO A 46 8.08 -4.38 13.94
C PRO A 46 7.78 -3.08 14.68
N ASN A 47 6.60 -2.54 14.46
CA ASN A 47 6.12 -1.25 14.96
C ASN A 47 6.82 -0.01 14.38
N GLU A 48 7.78 -0.14 13.46
CA GLU A 48 8.34 0.98 12.69
C GLU A 48 7.70 1.09 11.31
N THR A 49 7.43 2.33 10.86
CA THR A 49 6.88 2.60 9.53
C THR A 49 7.98 2.62 8.48
N GLN A 50 7.93 1.67 7.56
CA GLN A 50 8.79 1.60 6.38
C GLN A 50 8.07 2.16 5.16
N LYS A 51 8.82 2.58 4.14
CA LYS A 51 8.27 3.25 2.96
C LYS A 51 8.87 2.69 1.67
N ALA A 52 8.02 2.45 0.69
CA ALA A 52 8.42 2.26 -0.70
C ALA A 52 8.05 3.50 -1.52
N THR A 53 9.04 4.13 -2.16
CA THR A 53 8.81 5.22 -3.12
C THR A 53 8.45 4.63 -4.47
N VAL A 54 7.25 4.92 -4.96
CA VAL A 54 6.68 4.34 -6.18
C VAL A 54 5.86 5.37 -6.94
N MET A 55 5.45 5.05 -8.17
CA MET A 55 4.66 5.94 -9.02
C MET A 55 3.43 5.25 -9.59
N THR A 56 2.35 5.97 -9.80
CA THR A 56 1.24 5.52 -10.63
C THR A 56 1.55 5.73 -12.11
N ASN A 57 0.81 5.06 -13.01
CA ASN A 57 1.05 5.12 -14.46
C ASN A 57 0.76 6.49 -15.11
N ASP A 58 0.11 7.40 -14.40
CA ASP A 58 -0.07 8.80 -14.78
C ASP A 58 1.17 9.67 -14.47
N GLY A 59 2.16 9.11 -13.77
CA GLY A 59 3.41 9.78 -13.41
C GLY A 59 3.40 10.44 -12.04
N GLU A 60 2.31 10.35 -11.27
CA GLU A 60 2.27 10.86 -9.91
C GLU A 60 2.99 9.89 -8.94
N GLY A 61 3.86 10.44 -8.11
CA GLY A 61 4.60 9.67 -7.11
C GLY A 61 3.85 9.55 -5.80
N PHE A 62 3.99 8.41 -5.11
CA PHE A 62 3.49 8.21 -3.75
C PHE A 62 4.41 7.33 -2.93
N PHE A 63 4.16 7.31 -1.61
CA PHE A 63 4.81 6.36 -0.70
C PHE A 63 3.80 5.28 -0.30
N ALA A 64 4.14 4.02 -0.56
CA ALA A 64 3.46 2.90 0.09
C ALA A 64 4.06 2.74 1.49
N LEU A 65 3.28 3.07 2.51
CA LEU A 65 3.66 2.91 3.91
C LEU A 65 3.40 1.46 4.34
N VAL A 66 4.37 0.83 4.98
CA VAL A 66 4.30 -0.56 5.42
C VAL A 66 4.75 -0.65 6.87
N ARG A 67 3.91 -1.25 7.72
CA ARG A 67 4.18 -1.45 9.14
C ARG A 67 3.73 -2.83 9.56
N CYS A 68 4.57 -3.56 10.27
CA CYS A 68 4.18 -4.80 10.94
C CYS A 68 3.70 -4.44 12.35
N VAL A 69 2.46 -4.80 12.69
CA VAL A 69 1.83 -4.49 13.99
C VAL A 69 1.31 -5.77 14.65
N SER A 70 1.06 -5.72 15.96
CA SER A 70 0.42 -6.84 16.68
C SER A 70 -1.08 -6.94 16.34
N ALA A 71 -1.71 -8.06 16.75
CA ALA A 71 -3.15 -8.26 16.55
C ALA A 71 -4.00 -7.15 17.19
N ASP A 72 -3.62 -6.69 18.39
CA ASP A 72 -4.34 -5.63 19.10
C ASP A 72 -4.42 -4.33 18.27
N TYR A 73 -3.33 -3.96 17.59
CA TYR A 73 -3.31 -2.80 16.70
C TYR A 73 -4.03 -3.08 15.38
N ALA A 74 -4.02 -4.32 14.89
CA ALA A 74 -4.67 -4.68 13.64
C ALA A 74 -6.20 -4.54 13.71
N ASP A 75 -6.81 -4.85 14.85
CA ASP A 75 -8.26 -4.76 15.06
C ASP A 75 -8.78 -3.31 15.01
N ASP A 76 -7.94 -2.34 15.35
CA ASP A 76 -8.24 -0.90 15.33
C ASP A 76 -8.17 -0.28 13.93
N ILE A 77 -7.62 -0.99 12.93
CA ILE A 77 -7.44 -0.46 11.57
C ILE A 77 -8.79 -0.42 10.82
N PRO A 78 -9.19 0.73 10.24
CA PRO A 78 -10.38 0.80 9.40
C PRO A 78 -10.21 -0.04 8.13
N CYS A 79 -11.29 -0.66 7.65
CA CYS A 79 -11.27 -1.39 6.40
C CYS A 79 -11.12 -0.44 5.20
N GLY A 80 -10.26 -0.79 4.25
CA GLY A 80 -9.97 0.01 3.06
C GLY A 80 -11.00 -0.11 1.92
N TYR A 81 -12.27 -0.44 2.20
CA TYR A 81 -13.32 -0.57 1.18
C TYR A 81 -13.53 0.76 0.43
N THR A 82 -13.70 0.70 -0.89
CA THR A 82 -13.81 1.90 -1.73
C THR A 82 -15.24 2.25 -2.14
N ALA A 83 -16.17 1.29 -2.18
CA ALA A 83 -17.57 1.58 -2.46
C ALA A 83 -18.29 2.25 -1.29
N ASP A 84 -19.18 3.21 -1.57
CA ASP A 84 -19.91 3.97 -0.56
C ASP A 84 -20.76 3.10 0.38
N CYS A 85 -21.30 1.97 -0.10
CA CYS A 85 -22.08 1.03 0.70
C CYS A 85 -21.24 0.24 1.71
N ALA A 86 -19.95 0.05 1.43
CA ALA A 86 -19.02 -0.77 2.22
C ALA A 86 -17.98 0.05 2.98
N LYS A 87 -17.85 1.35 2.64
CA LYS A 87 -16.86 2.26 3.21
C LYS A 87 -16.90 2.27 4.74
N ASP A 88 -15.75 2.02 5.34
CA ASP A 88 -15.60 2.10 6.78
C ASP A 88 -15.74 3.55 7.24
N LYS A 89 -16.48 3.74 8.33
CA LYS A 89 -16.78 5.05 8.92
C LYS A 89 -15.93 5.36 10.14
N ARG A 90 -15.11 4.41 10.60
CA ARG A 90 -14.14 4.61 11.67
C ARG A 90 -13.06 5.59 11.21
N GLU A 91 -12.60 6.42 12.13
CA GLU A 91 -11.42 7.26 11.89
C GLU A 91 -10.15 6.41 11.97
N CYS A 92 -9.10 6.79 11.24
CA CYS A 92 -7.80 6.16 11.42
C CYS A 92 -7.30 6.47 12.84
N PRO A 93 -6.74 5.48 13.56
CA PRO A 93 -6.19 5.71 14.88
C PRO A 93 -5.00 6.68 14.81
N GLU A 94 -4.72 7.41 15.89
CA GLU A 94 -3.68 8.45 15.91
C GLU A 94 -2.30 7.94 15.48
N TRP A 95 -1.97 6.71 15.89
CA TRP A 95 -0.70 6.05 15.57
C TRP A 95 -0.55 5.64 14.10
N PHE A 96 -1.62 5.73 13.29
CA PHE A 96 -1.66 5.22 11.91
C PHE A 96 -0.74 5.98 10.94
N ASN A 97 -0.41 7.24 11.25
CA ASN A 97 0.40 8.10 10.38
C ASN A 97 1.83 8.36 10.91
N ASP A 98 2.18 7.77 12.06
CA ASP A 98 3.53 7.85 12.66
C ASP A 98 4.53 6.96 11.91
#